data_AF-A0A4Q3IBG2-F1
#
_entry.id   AF-A0A4Q3IBG2-F1
#
_cell.length_a   1.000
_cell.length_b   1.000
_cell.length_c   1.000
_cell.angle_alpha   90.00
_cell.angle_beta   90.00
_cell.angle_gamma   90.00
#
_symmetry.space_group_name_H-M   'P 1'
#
loop_
_entity.id
_entity.type
_entity.pdbx_description
1 polymer ?
#
loop_
_entity_poly.entity_id
_entity_poly.type
_entity_poly.pdbx_seq_one_letter_code
_entity_poly.pdbx_strand_id
1 'polypeptide(L)'
;PYMERTLTWKEAVRSRVPAVVHEDATGRLQSVTAERNPRYHALIKAFHALTGVPVILNTSFNIMGKPILHSSEDAILMFYTSGLDALVVEDWLLVK
;
A
#
# COMPACT_ATOMS: atom_id res chain seq x y z
N PRO A 1 7.60 4.59 -11.69
CA PRO A 1 7.82 3.58 -10.62
C PRO A 1 7.65 4.08 -9.18
N TYR A 2 7.38 5.38 -9.03
CA TYR A 2 7.46 6.14 -7.80
C TYR A 2 6.11 6.84 -7.51
N MET A 3 5.02 6.34 -8.10
CA MET A 3 3.69 6.97 -8.03
C MET A 3 3.66 8.39 -8.59
N GLU A 4 4.60 8.77 -9.45
CA GLU A 4 4.75 10.13 -9.97
C GLU A 4 3.86 10.43 -11.18
N ARG A 5 3.34 9.38 -11.83
CA ARG A 5 2.50 9.50 -13.03
C ARG A 5 1.07 9.08 -12.72
N THR A 6 0.14 9.89 -13.20
CA THR A 6 -1.28 9.55 -13.26
C THR A 6 -1.57 8.85 -14.58
N LEU A 7 -2.23 7.70 -14.51
CA LEU A 7 -2.59 6.87 -15.66
C LEU A 7 -4.07 6.51 -15.60
N THR A 8 -4.67 6.20 -16.74
CA THR A 8 -6.06 5.79 -16.83
C THR A 8 -6.20 4.28 -16.63
N TRP A 9 -7.15 3.87 -15.79
CA TRP A 9 -7.48 2.47 -15.59
C TRP A 9 -8.26 1.90 -16.79
N LYS A 10 -7.95 0.66 -17.17
CA LYS A 10 -8.76 -0.11 -18.13
C LYS A 10 -10.16 -0.30 -17.57
N GLU A 11 -11.18 -0.04 -18.38
CA GLU A 11 -12.58 -0.08 -17.96
C GLU A 11 -12.97 -1.39 -17.27
N ALA A 12 -12.56 -2.53 -17.83
CA ALA A 12 -12.87 -3.87 -17.35
C ALA A 12 -12.38 -4.19 -15.91
N VAL A 13 -11.46 -3.39 -15.35
CA VAL A 13 -10.93 -3.64 -14.00
C VAL A 13 -11.33 -2.59 -12.96
N ARG A 14 -11.94 -1.46 -13.35
CA ARG A 14 -12.22 -0.32 -12.45
C ARG A 14 -13.06 -0.74 -11.24
N SER A 15 -14.14 -1.50 -11.48
CA SER A 15 -15.04 -1.98 -10.43
C SER A 15 -14.40 -2.99 -9.46
N ARG A 16 -13.26 -3.58 -9.83
CA ARG A 16 -12.52 -4.54 -8.98
C ARG A 16 -11.57 -3.85 -8.00
N VAL A 17 -11.20 -2.59 -8.25
CA VAL A 17 -10.22 -1.83 -7.45
C VAL A 17 -10.71 -0.41 -7.12
N PRO A 18 -11.96 -0.22 -6.67
CA PRO A 18 -12.56 1.11 -6.53
C PRO A 18 -11.80 2.04 -5.57
N ALA A 19 -11.10 1.48 -4.58
CA ALA A 19 -10.34 2.25 -3.59
C ALA A 19 -9.14 3.02 -4.17
N VAL A 20 -8.70 2.70 -5.40
CA VAL A 20 -7.53 3.33 -6.05
C VAL A 20 -7.86 3.93 -7.42
N VAL A 21 -9.15 4.09 -7.73
CA VAL A 21 -9.65 4.71 -8.98
C VAL A 21 -10.31 6.03 -8.62
N HIS A 22 -9.81 7.12 -9.19
CA HIS A 22 -10.44 8.44 -9.09
C HIS A 22 -11.76 8.49 -9.90
N GLU A 23 -12.59 9.49 -9.64
CA GLU A 23 -13.88 9.69 -10.32
C GLU A 23 -13.73 9.80 -11.84
N ASP A 24 -12.63 10.38 -12.32
CA ASP A 24 -12.26 10.50 -13.74
C ASP A 24 -11.61 9.23 -14.34
N ALA A 25 -11.67 8.11 -13.60
CA ALA A 25 -11.07 6.82 -13.93
C ALA A 25 -9.53 6.77 -13.95
N THR A 26 -8.84 7.75 -13.37
CA THR A 26 -7.39 7.76 -13.26
C THR A 26 -6.88 7.20 -11.93
N GLY A 27 -5.57 6.97 -11.83
CA GLY A 27 -4.89 6.61 -10.59
C GLY A 27 -3.37 6.77 -10.71
N ARG A 28 -2.67 6.83 -9.57
CA ARG A 28 -1.21 6.98 -9.52
C ARG A 28 -0.53 5.63 -9.35
N LEU A 29 0.34 5.26 -10.29
CA LEU A 29 0.92 3.91 -10.35
C LEU A 29 2.30 3.81 -9.66
N GLN A 30 2.43 2.86 -8.74
CA GLN A 30 3.71 2.29 -8.34
C GLN A 30 3.92 0.94 -9.02
N SER A 31 4.96 0.82 -9.84
CA SER A 31 5.39 -0.49 -10.35
C SER A 31 6.41 -1.10 -9.39
N VAL A 32 6.17 -2.33 -8.94
CA VAL A 32 7.05 -3.09 -8.04
C VAL A 32 7.52 -4.34 -8.77
N THR A 33 8.82 -4.60 -8.74
CA THR A 33 9.41 -5.82 -9.33
C THR A 33 10.16 -6.60 -8.25
N ALA A 34 10.36 -7.90 -8.47
CA ALA A 34 11.05 -8.76 -7.52
C ALA A 34 12.52 -8.35 -7.32
N GLU A 35 13.17 -7.82 -8.37
CA GLU A 35 14.57 -7.38 -8.34
C GLU A 35 14.74 -6.11 -7.48
N ARG A 36 13.75 -5.22 -7.49
CA ARG A 36 13.83 -3.93 -6.77
C ARG A 36 13.34 -4.01 -5.33
N ASN A 37 12.29 -4.79 -5.08
CA ASN A 37 11.75 -4.97 -3.73
C ASN A 37 11.09 -6.36 -3.60
N PRO A 38 11.88 -7.41 -3.30
CA PRO A 38 11.41 -8.79 -3.29
C PRO A 38 10.33 -9.03 -2.23
N ARG A 39 10.45 -8.46 -1.02
CA ARG A 39 9.46 -8.60 0.06
C ARG A 39 8.11 -8.01 -0.34
N TYR A 40 8.11 -6.78 -0.88
CA TYR A 40 6.87 -6.11 -1.26
C TYR A 40 6.23 -6.74 -2.51
N HIS A 41 7.04 -7.21 -3.47
CA HIS A 41 6.55 -7.98 -4.60
C HIS A 41 5.91 -9.30 -4.15
N ALA A 42 6.52 -10.02 -3.20
CA ALA A 42 5.97 -11.25 -2.64
C ALA A 42 4.63 -11.01 -1.92
N LEU A 43 4.51 -9.90 -1.17
CA LEU A 43 3.25 -9.50 -0.54
C LEU A 43 2.13 -9.29 -1.58
N ILE A 44 2.40 -8.53 -2.64
CA ILE A 44 1.42 -8.29 -3.71
C ILE A 44 1.05 -9.61 -4.40
N LYS A 45 2.02 -10.51 -4.62
CA LYS A 45 1.77 -11.84 -5.21
C LYS A 45 0.90 -12.72 -4.30
N ALA A 46 1.13 -12.70 -2.99
CA ALA A 46 0.29 -13.42 -2.04
C ALA A 46 -1.14 -12.86 -1.99
N PHE A 47 -1.28 -11.53 -1.96
CA PHE A 47 -2.57 -10.86 -2.04
C PHE A 47 -3.33 -11.22 -3.34
N HIS A 48 -2.60 -11.28 -4.47
CA HIS A 48 -3.16 -11.73 -5.74
C HIS A 48 -3.67 -13.17 -5.69
N ALA A 49 -2.91 -14.09 -5.08
CA ALA A 49 -3.31 -15.49 -4.96
C ALA A 49 -4.60 -15.67 -4.13
N LEU A 50 -4.81 -14.80 -3.12
CA LEU A 50 -6.00 -14.83 -2.26
C LEU A 50 -7.23 -14.14 -2.87
N THR A 51 -7.03 -13.04 -3.59
CA THR A 51 -8.13 -12.14 -4.01
C THR A 51 -8.38 -12.11 -5.52
N GLY A 52 -7.43 -12.62 -6.31
CA GLY A 52 -7.40 -12.42 -7.76
C GLY A 52 -7.11 -10.98 -8.19
N VAL A 53 -6.76 -10.08 -7.27
CA VAL A 53 -6.40 -8.67 -7.55
C VAL A 53 -4.89 -8.45 -7.33
N PRO A 54 -4.10 -8.12 -8.36
CA PRO A 54 -2.64 -7.98 -8.25
C PRO A 54 -2.18 -6.56 -7.86
N VAL A 55 -2.99 -5.83 -7.08
CA VAL A 55 -2.70 -4.44 -6.69
C VAL A 55 -3.14 -4.25 -5.24
N ILE A 56 -2.34 -3.50 -4.48
CA ILE A 56 -2.64 -3.04 -3.13
C ILE A 56 -2.64 -1.52 -3.08
N LEU A 57 -3.47 -0.95 -2.20
CA LEU A 57 -3.45 0.48 -1.91
C LEU A 57 -2.18 0.79 -1.11
N ASN A 58 -1.43 1.80 -1.56
CA ASN A 58 -0.25 2.30 -0.86
C ASN A 58 -0.46 3.78 -0.52
N THR A 59 -0.36 4.13 0.75
CA THR A 59 -0.48 5.50 1.25
C THR A 59 0.68 5.83 2.20
N SER A 60 0.91 7.12 2.44
CA SER A 60 1.95 7.56 3.36
C SER A 60 1.69 7.01 4.77
N PHE A 61 2.70 6.39 5.35
CA PHE A 61 2.63 5.96 6.74
C PHE A 61 2.99 7.16 7.64
N ASN A 62 1.99 8.02 7.89
CA ASN A 62 2.08 9.21 8.72
C ASN A 62 0.73 9.54 9.39
N ILE A 63 0.77 10.46 10.36
CA ILE A 63 -0.40 11.14 10.90
C ILE A 63 -0.53 12.49 10.18
N MET A 64 -1.75 12.96 9.94
CA MET A 64 -1.98 14.27 9.34
C MET A 64 -1.21 15.37 10.09
N GLY A 65 -0.42 16.16 9.35
CA GLY A 65 0.44 17.21 9.91
C GLY A 65 1.82 16.75 10.39
N LYS A 66 2.16 15.46 10.30
CA LYS A 66 3.50 14.93 10.62
C LYS A 66 4.21 14.38 9.36
N PRO A 67 5.56 14.40 9.34
CA PRO A 67 6.32 13.76 8.27
C PRO A 67 6.09 12.24 8.24
N ILE A 68 6.58 11.60 7.18
CA ILE A 68 6.64 10.14 7.12
C ILE A 68 7.51 9.63 8.27
N LEU A 69 7.07 8.53 8.88
CA LEU A 69 7.80 7.80 9.92
C LEU A 69 9.27 7.55 9.54
N HIS A 70 10.15 7.60 10.54
CA HIS A 70 11.59 7.39 10.34
C HIS A 70 12.23 6.43 11.35
N SER A 71 11.49 6.03 12.40
CA SER A 71 11.95 5.10 13.43
C SER A 71 10.89 4.04 13.74
N SER A 72 11.33 2.91 14.29
CA SER A 72 10.46 1.85 14.79
C SER A 72 9.56 2.32 15.92
N GLU A 73 10.07 3.20 16.78
CA GLU A 73 9.40 3.80 17.92
C GLU A 73 8.22 4.64 17.45
N ASP A 74 8.43 5.45 16.41
CA ASP A 74 7.36 6.23 15.80
C ASP A 74 6.29 5.31 15.18
N ALA A 75 6.70 4.21 14.53
CA ALA A 75 5.78 3.26 13.91
C ALA A 75 4.91 2.55 14.96
N ILE A 76 5.52 2.13 16.07
CA ILE A 76 4.81 1.53 17.21
C ILE A 76 3.85 2.54 17.85
N LEU A 77 4.31 3.77 18.09
CA LEU A 77 3.46 4.83 18.64
C LEU A 77 2.26 5.10 17.72
N MET A 78 2.48 5.21 16.42
CA MET A 78 1.39 5.38 15.46
C MET A 78 0.45 4.19 15.46
N PHE A 79 0.98 2.97 15.47
CA PHE A 79 0.17 1.77 15.52
C PHE A 79 -0.78 1.81 16.72
N TYR A 80 -0.30 2.09 17.94
CA TYR A 80 -1.16 2.15 19.13
C TYR A 80 -2.12 3.35 19.17
N THR A 81 -1.78 4.47 18.51
CA THR A 81 -2.58 5.71 18.53
C THR A 81 -3.48 5.90 17.31
N SER A 82 -3.48 4.95 16.37
CA SER A 82 -4.31 4.97 15.16
C SER A 82 -5.30 3.80 15.12
N GLY A 83 -6.17 3.79 14.10
CA GLY A 83 -7.10 2.70 13.80
C GLY A 83 -6.50 1.54 13.00
N LEU A 84 -5.17 1.37 12.97
CA LEU A 84 -4.54 0.27 12.27
C LEU A 84 -4.76 -1.06 13.01
N ASP A 85 -5.07 -2.13 12.26
CA ASP A 85 -5.30 -3.48 12.77
C ASP A 85 -3.99 -4.25 13.02
N ALA A 86 -2.99 -4.04 12.17
CA ALA A 86 -1.70 -4.70 12.24
C ALA A 86 -0.53 -3.78 11.86
N LEU A 87 0.65 -4.03 12.45
CA LEU A 87 1.92 -3.41 12.10
C LEU A 87 2.95 -4.50 11.81
N VAL A 88 3.61 -4.40 10.66
CA VAL A 88 4.75 -5.26 10.30
C VAL A 88 6.02 -4.42 10.30
N VAL A 89 7.02 -4.82 11.11
CA VAL A 89 8.36 -4.22 11.14
C VAL A 89 9.37 -5.33 10.99
N GLU A 90 10.04 -5.37 9.84
CA GLU A 90 10.89 -6.50 9.45
C GLU A 90 10.16 -7.83 9.65
N ASP A 91 10.62 -8.67 10.57
CA ASP A 91 10.09 -10.01 10.82
C ASP A 91 9.13 -10.05 12.02
N TRP A 92 8.74 -8.89 12.54
CA TRP A 92 7.79 -8.75 13.64
C TRP A 92 6.42 -8.34 13.12
N LEU A 93 5.38 -9.03 13.62
CA LEU A 93 3.98 -8.71 13.41
C LEU A 93 3.33 -8.36 14.75
N LEU A 94 2.79 -7.16 14.85
CA LEU A 94 1.99 -6.70 15.97
C LEU A 94 0.53 -6.63 15.52
N VAL A 95 -0.39 -7.12 16.34
CA VAL A 95 -1.84 -7.14 16.08
C VAL A 95 -2.56 -6.66 17.34
N LYS A 96 -3.67 -5.93 17.19
CA LYS A 96 -4.54 -5.49 18.29
C LYS A 96 -5.70 -6.44 18.54
#